data_AF-A0A965LY33-F1
#
_entry.id   AF-A0A965LY33-F1
#
_cell.length_a   1.000
_cell.length_b   1.000
_cell.length_c   1.000
_cell.angle_alpha   90.00
_cell.angle_beta   90.00
_cell.angle_gamma   90.00
#
_symmetry.space_group_name_H-M   'P 1'
#
loop_
_entity.id
_entity.type
_entity.pdbx_description
1 polymer ?
#
loop_
_entity_poly.entity_id
_entity_poly.type
_entity_poly.pdbx_seq_one_letter_code
_entity_poly.pdbx_strand_id
1 'polypeptide(L)'
;NRDGVVDSSDPAFRELLLWQDSNGDGVSSAGELKPLSEASITSLGTKPAVAPRADQGNIVGLVSDYSRADGATGELADVWLLSSAAGSGDVAGSLLDALERYGEQADDPPAAAQAGAAGSAVDSTADAMVAALASFRADASLTDAASRLGIDAALAPDDPAKRATADPTKPATSDPLAGLPLNGRS
;
A
#
# COMPACT_ATOMS: atom_id res chain seq x y z
N ASN A 1 9.71 6.71 -12.18
CA ASN A 1 9.96 8.02 -12.88
C ASN A 1 9.13 9.23 -12.33
N ARG A 2 8.33 9.08 -11.27
CA ARG A 2 7.52 10.13 -10.57
C ARG A 2 6.38 10.76 -11.39
N ASP A 3 5.86 10.08 -12.40
CA ASP A 3 4.68 10.55 -13.16
C ASP A 3 3.34 10.26 -12.46
N GLY A 4 3.34 9.37 -11.46
CA GLY A 4 2.13 8.95 -10.75
C GLY A 4 1.47 7.73 -11.38
N VAL A 5 2.19 7.01 -12.22
CA VAL A 5 1.76 5.76 -12.86
C VAL A 5 2.88 4.73 -12.64
N VAL A 6 2.53 3.46 -12.49
CA VAL A 6 3.48 2.35 -12.63
C VAL A 6 3.18 1.67 -13.95
N ASP A 7 4.09 1.78 -14.90
CA ASP A 7 3.94 1.18 -16.24
C ASP A 7 5.29 0.68 -16.78
N SER A 8 5.34 0.37 -18.08
CA SER A 8 6.54 -0.11 -18.76
C SER A 8 7.78 0.81 -18.67
N SER A 9 7.60 2.07 -18.28
CA SER A 9 8.65 3.05 -18.02
C SER A 9 9.35 2.83 -16.67
N ASP A 10 8.74 2.05 -15.77
CA ASP A 10 9.31 1.65 -14.49
C ASP A 10 9.84 0.21 -14.58
N PRO A 11 11.15 -0.03 -14.39
CA PRO A 11 11.73 -1.36 -14.52
C PRO A 11 11.06 -2.44 -13.65
N ALA A 12 10.62 -2.06 -12.45
CA ALA A 12 9.94 -2.93 -11.49
C ALA A 12 8.53 -3.36 -11.92
N PHE A 13 7.89 -2.68 -12.89
CA PHE A 13 6.55 -3.05 -13.36
C PHE A 13 6.50 -4.50 -13.88
N ARG A 14 7.59 -4.96 -14.51
CA ARG A 14 7.71 -6.32 -15.05
C ARG A 14 7.84 -7.40 -13.98
N GLU A 15 8.11 -7.00 -12.74
CA GLU A 15 8.23 -7.89 -11.58
C GLU A 15 6.88 -8.10 -10.87
N LEU A 16 5.89 -7.25 -11.16
CA LEU A 16 4.56 -7.33 -10.55
C LEU A 16 3.75 -8.51 -11.13
N LEU A 17 3.05 -9.19 -10.23
CA LEU A 17 2.19 -10.33 -10.55
C LEU A 17 0.77 -10.04 -10.05
N LEU A 18 -0.22 -10.51 -10.81
CA LEU A 18 -1.61 -10.64 -10.38
C LEU A 18 -1.76 -11.99 -9.67
N TRP A 19 -2.18 -11.96 -8.42
CA TRP A 19 -2.61 -13.15 -7.69
C TRP A 19 -4.12 -13.30 -7.76
N GLN A 20 -4.59 -14.46 -8.22
CA GLN A 20 -5.99 -14.86 -8.20
C GLN A 20 -6.10 -16.17 -7.41
N ASP A 21 -6.48 -16.07 -6.14
CA ASP A 21 -6.78 -17.24 -5.32
C ASP A 21 -8.02 -17.96 -5.88
N SER A 22 -7.78 -19.09 -6.53
CA SER A 22 -8.82 -19.85 -7.23
C SER A 22 -9.50 -20.87 -6.34
N ASN A 23 -8.84 -21.21 -5.23
CA ASN A 23 -9.22 -22.32 -4.37
C ASN A 23 -9.71 -21.85 -2.98
N GLY A 24 -9.43 -20.58 -2.62
CA GLY A 24 -9.93 -19.90 -1.43
C GLY A 24 -9.15 -20.23 -0.15
N ASP A 25 -7.93 -20.74 -0.25
CA ASP A 25 -7.10 -21.11 0.90
C ASP A 25 -6.24 -19.96 1.44
N GLY A 26 -6.17 -18.84 0.72
CA GLY A 26 -5.38 -17.67 1.10
C GLY A 26 -3.86 -17.89 1.01
N VAL A 27 -3.39 -18.89 0.26
CA VAL A 27 -1.97 -19.18 0.04
C VAL A 27 -1.66 -19.00 -1.45
N SER A 28 -0.65 -18.19 -1.77
CA SER A 28 -0.26 -18.03 -3.17
C SER A 28 0.46 -19.27 -3.69
N SER A 29 -0.07 -19.87 -4.75
CA SER A 29 0.62 -20.92 -5.51
C SER A 29 1.06 -20.43 -6.89
N ALA A 30 2.06 -21.09 -7.49
CA ALA A 30 2.58 -20.70 -8.80
C ALA A 30 1.53 -20.72 -9.93
N GLY A 31 0.47 -21.53 -9.80
CA GLY A 31 -0.63 -21.58 -10.76
C GLY A 31 -1.63 -20.43 -10.63
N GLU A 32 -1.56 -19.66 -9.55
CA GLU A 32 -2.47 -18.55 -9.22
C GLU A 32 -1.83 -17.18 -9.44
N LEU A 33 -0.53 -17.15 -9.73
CA LEU A 33 0.23 -15.95 -10.05
C LEU A 33 0.36 -15.80 -11.56
N LYS A 34 0.00 -14.63 -12.08
CA LYS A 34 0.09 -14.31 -13.50
C LYS A 34 0.82 -12.98 -13.69
N PRO A 35 1.72 -12.84 -14.67
CA PRO A 35 2.25 -11.53 -15.05
C PRO A 35 1.14 -10.55 -15.42
N LEU A 36 1.28 -9.27 -15.07
CA LEU A 36 0.29 -8.24 -15.44
C LEU A 36 0.03 -8.17 -16.95
N SER A 37 1.05 -8.46 -17.76
CA SER A 37 0.93 -8.54 -19.23
C SER A 37 -0.03 -9.64 -19.70
N GLU A 38 -0.09 -10.78 -19.01
CA GLU A 38 -1.04 -11.86 -19.34
C GLU A 38 -2.48 -11.47 -18.99
N ALA A 39 -2.66 -10.64 -17.96
CA ALA A 39 -3.94 -10.01 -17.63
C ALA A 39 -4.28 -8.81 -18.54
N SER A 40 -3.42 -8.48 -19.52
CA SER A 40 -3.50 -7.32 -20.39
C SER A 40 -3.50 -5.97 -19.63
N ILE A 41 -2.95 -5.92 -18.42
CA ILE A 41 -2.81 -4.68 -17.63
C ILE A 41 -1.55 -3.95 -18.10
N THR A 42 -1.68 -2.66 -18.41
CA THR A 42 -0.61 -1.83 -18.98
C THR A 42 -0.11 -0.76 -18.03
N SER A 43 -0.93 -0.32 -17.08
CA SER A 43 -0.55 0.72 -16.12
C SER A 43 -1.36 0.64 -14.83
N LEU A 44 -0.76 1.03 -13.71
CA LEU A 44 -1.42 1.19 -12.41
C LEU A 44 -1.32 2.65 -11.95
N GLY A 45 -2.44 3.29 -11.59
CA GLY A 45 -2.45 4.65 -11.06
C GLY A 45 -2.02 4.68 -9.59
N THR A 46 -1.10 5.59 -9.23
CA THR A 46 -0.61 5.75 -7.84
C THR A 46 -1.13 7.01 -7.15
N LYS A 47 -2.16 7.63 -7.71
CA LYS A 47 -2.88 8.77 -7.15
C LYS A 47 -4.29 8.35 -6.76
N PRO A 48 -4.47 7.61 -5.66
CA PRO A 48 -5.80 7.23 -5.21
C PRO A 48 -6.57 8.42 -4.65
N ALA A 49 -7.90 8.35 -4.73
CA ALA A 49 -8.82 9.17 -3.96
C ALA A 49 -9.28 8.40 -2.71
N VAL A 50 -9.60 9.14 -1.65
CA VAL A 50 -10.29 8.58 -0.48
C VAL A 50 -11.75 8.35 -0.87
N ALA A 51 -12.15 7.09 -0.97
CA ALA A 51 -13.48 6.69 -1.43
C ALA A 51 -14.02 5.53 -0.58
N PRO A 52 -14.21 5.75 0.73
CA PRO A 52 -14.57 4.69 1.65
C PRO A 52 -15.97 4.15 1.36
N ARG A 53 -16.07 2.82 1.29
CA ARG A 53 -17.36 2.12 1.16
C ARG A 53 -17.28 0.71 1.75
N ALA A 54 -18.41 0.25 2.27
CA ALA A 54 -18.56 -1.15 2.63
C ALA A 54 -18.98 -1.97 1.39
N ASP A 55 -18.31 -3.10 1.16
CA ASP A 55 -18.63 -4.06 0.11
C ASP A 55 -18.59 -5.49 0.67
N GLN A 56 -19.75 -6.14 0.71
CA GLN A 56 -19.95 -7.48 1.29
C GLN A 56 -19.33 -7.66 2.68
N GLY A 57 -19.33 -6.59 3.49
CA GLY A 57 -18.75 -6.57 4.83
C GLY A 57 -17.30 -6.10 4.90
N ASN A 58 -16.57 -6.09 3.78
CA ASN A 58 -15.23 -5.53 3.66
C ASN A 58 -15.27 -4.01 3.51
N ILE A 59 -14.17 -3.33 3.83
CA ILE A 59 -14.05 -1.88 3.62
C ILE A 59 -13.10 -1.63 2.47
N VAL A 60 -13.58 -0.96 1.42
CA VAL A 60 -12.73 -0.29 0.43
C VAL A 60 -12.44 1.10 0.98
N GLY A 61 -11.20 1.55 1.03
CA GLY A 61 -10.87 2.89 1.57
C GLY A 61 -10.25 3.84 0.55
N LEU A 62 -9.37 3.33 -0.31
CA LEU A 62 -8.71 4.10 -1.36
C LEU A 62 -9.02 3.50 -2.72
N VAL A 63 -9.29 4.35 -3.70
CA VAL A 63 -9.58 3.93 -5.08
C VAL A 63 -8.72 4.73 -6.05
N SER A 64 -8.06 4.04 -6.97
CA SER A 64 -7.47 4.56 -8.20
C SER A 64 -7.91 3.70 -9.38
N ASP A 65 -7.19 3.79 -10.49
CA ASP A 65 -7.50 3.07 -11.73
C ASP A 65 -6.29 2.29 -12.23
N TYR A 66 -6.56 1.22 -12.98
CA TYR A 66 -5.60 0.60 -13.87
C TYR A 66 -6.09 0.65 -15.32
N SER A 67 -5.17 0.62 -16.27
CA SER A 67 -5.48 0.58 -17.70
C SER A 67 -5.15 -0.79 -18.28
N ARG A 68 -5.90 -1.16 -19.32
CA ARG A 68 -5.71 -2.40 -20.09
C ARG A 68 -5.32 -2.11 -21.53
N ALA A 69 -4.72 -3.10 -22.19
CA ALA A 69 -4.23 -2.98 -23.57
C ALA A 69 -5.35 -2.75 -24.61
N ASP A 70 -6.60 -3.12 -24.29
CA ASP A 70 -7.78 -2.86 -25.11
C ASP A 70 -8.34 -1.42 -24.94
N GLY A 71 -7.69 -0.60 -24.11
CA GLY A 71 -8.10 0.76 -23.79
C GLY A 71 -9.15 0.84 -22.67
N ALA A 72 -9.62 -0.29 -22.14
CA ALA A 72 -10.50 -0.30 -20.98
C ALA A 72 -9.73 0.08 -19.71
N THR A 73 -10.44 0.67 -18.75
CA THR A 73 -9.96 0.91 -17.40
C THR A 73 -10.72 0.06 -16.40
N GLY A 74 -10.14 -0.13 -15.22
CA GLY A 74 -10.81 -0.77 -14.10
C GLY A 74 -10.37 -0.15 -12.78
N GLU A 75 -11.14 -0.43 -11.73
CA GLU A 75 -10.87 0.05 -10.37
C GLU A 75 -9.66 -0.67 -9.77
N LEU A 76 -8.73 0.09 -9.20
CA LEU A 76 -7.67 -0.41 -8.33
C LEU A 76 -7.95 0.08 -6.91
N ALA A 77 -8.08 -0.83 -5.96
CA ALA A 77 -8.57 -0.48 -4.62
C ALA A 77 -7.65 -1.01 -3.51
N ASP A 78 -7.56 -0.24 -2.41
CA ASP A 78 -7.10 -0.73 -1.11
C ASP A 78 -8.31 -1.26 -0.32
N VAL A 79 -8.24 -2.53 0.09
CA VAL A 79 -9.35 -3.26 0.70
C VAL A 79 -8.93 -3.88 2.02
N TRP A 80 -9.65 -3.50 3.07
CA TRP A 80 -9.59 -4.12 4.39
C TRP A 80 -10.56 -5.30 4.45
N LEU A 81 -10.00 -6.51 4.38
CA LEU A 81 -10.76 -7.76 4.46
C LEU A 81 -11.05 -8.15 5.91
N LEU A 82 -12.28 -8.58 6.20
CA LEU A 82 -12.64 -9.09 7.52
C LEU A 82 -12.54 -10.61 7.56
N SER A 83 -11.82 -11.13 8.57
CA SER A 83 -11.51 -12.56 8.70
C SER A 83 -12.54 -13.33 9.56
N SER A 84 -13.46 -12.65 10.25
CA SER A 84 -14.55 -13.31 10.98
C SER A 84 -15.83 -12.46 11.00
N ALA A 85 -16.98 -13.11 10.80
CA ALA A 85 -18.30 -12.47 10.75
C ALA A 85 -18.96 -12.26 12.14
N ALA A 86 -18.26 -12.57 13.23
CA ALA A 86 -18.82 -12.64 14.57
C ALA A 86 -18.38 -11.43 15.42
N GLY A 87 -18.93 -10.25 15.13
CA GLY A 87 -18.67 -9.00 15.87
C GLY A 87 -18.41 -7.76 15.00
N SER A 88 -18.41 -7.95 13.69
CA SER A 88 -17.66 -7.15 12.73
C SER A 88 -18.35 -5.87 12.22
N GLY A 89 -19.64 -5.70 12.47
CA GLY A 89 -20.41 -4.55 11.95
C GLY A 89 -20.00 -3.22 12.58
N ASP A 90 -19.80 -3.19 13.90
CA ASP A 90 -19.45 -1.97 14.63
C ASP A 90 -18.01 -1.52 14.33
N VAL A 91 -17.09 -2.48 14.19
CA VAL A 91 -15.68 -2.20 13.90
C VAL A 91 -15.51 -1.71 12.45
N ALA A 92 -16.16 -2.37 11.49
CA ALA A 92 -16.17 -1.92 10.09
C ALA A 92 -16.80 -0.52 9.95
N GLY A 93 -17.90 -0.27 10.67
CA GLY A 93 -18.55 1.05 10.71
C GLY A 93 -17.63 2.13 11.27
N SER A 94 -16.91 1.85 12.37
CA SER A 94 -15.98 2.81 12.96
C SER A 94 -14.79 3.16 12.04
N LEU A 95 -14.33 2.20 11.23
CA LEU A 95 -13.29 2.41 10.23
C LEU A 95 -13.79 3.21 9.04
N LEU A 96 -15.00 2.91 8.56
CA LEU A 96 -15.65 3.66 7.50
C LEU A 96 -15.81 5.14 7.89
N ASP A 97 -16.36 5.41 9.08
CA ASP A 97 -16.50 6.75 9.64
C ASP A 97 -15.17 7.50 9.75
N ALA A 98 -14.09 6.80 10.13
CA ALA A 98 -12.76 7.40 10.24
C ALA A 98 -12.16 7.75 8.88
N LEU A 99 -12.34 6.88 7.87
CA LEU A 99 -11.90 7.13 6.50
C LEU A 99 -12.67 8.27 5.85
N GLU A 100 -13.98 8.37 6.09
CA GLU A 100 -14.82 9.47 5.58
C GLU A 100 -14.31 10.82 6.09
N ARG A 101 -14.10 10.93 7.41
CA ARG A 101 -13.56 12.16 8.03
C ARG A 101 -12.16 12.51 7.53
N TYR A 102 -11.33 11.50 7.27
CA TYR A 102 -10.01 11.72 6.68
C TYR A 102 -10.12 12.27 5.24
N GLY A 103 -11.03 11.72 4.43
CA GLY A 103 -11.29 12.20 3.07
C GLY A 103 -11.80 13.65 3.05
N GLU A 104 -12.75 13.99 3.91
CA GLU A 104 -13.28 15.36 4.06
C GLU A 104 -12.16 16.37 4.37
N GLN A 105 -11.20 15.98 5.20
CA GLN A 105 -10.08 16.84 5.59
C GLN A 105 -8.97 16.91 4.52
N ALA A 106 -8.86 15.91 3.65
CA ALA A 106 -7.89 15.87 2.56
C ALA A 106 -8.29 16.78 1.38
N ASP A 107 -9.59 16.98 1.15
CA ASP A 107 -10.13 17.83 0.07
C ASP A 107 -10.31 19.31 0.47
N ASP A 108 -10.21 19.65 1.76
CA ASP A 108 -10.30 21.03 2.25
C ASP A 108 -8.89 21.66 2.39
N PRO A 109 -8.44 22.57 1.49
CA PRO A 109 -7.17 23.26 1.71
C PRO A 109 -7.29 24.13 2.98
N PRO A 110 -6.24 24.26 3.81
CA PRO A 110 -6.33 25.07 5.01
C PRO A 110 -6.62 26.51 4.62
N ALA A 111 -7.86 26.96 4.85
CA ALA A 111 -8.18 28.37 4.86
C ALA A 111 -7.26 29.01 5.89
N ALA A 112 -6.39 29.92 5.44
CA ALA A 112 -5.41 30.63 6.26
C ALA A 112 -6.11 31.54 7.30
N ALA A 113 -6.71 30.95 8.34
CA ALA A 113 -7.32 31.67 9.46
C ALA A 113 -7.60 30.84 10.73
N GLN A 114 -7.25 29.55 10.83
CA GLN A 114 -7.48 28.75 12.06
C GLN A 114 -6.32 27.82 12.43
N ALA A 115 -5.10 28.36 12.51
CA ALA A 115 -3.89 27.58 12.77
C ALA A 115 -3.80 26.93 14.18
N GLY A 116 -4.71 27.25 15.11
CA GLY A 116 -4.74 26.66 16.46
C GLY A 116 -5.73 25.51 16.65
N ALA A 117 -6.79 25.44 15.85
CA ALA A 117 -7.84 24.41 15.96
C ALA A 117 -7.74 23.37 14.84
N ALA A 118 -7.30 23.78 13.64
CA ALA A 118 -7.13 22.86 12.51
C ALA A 118 -6.00 21.85 12.76
N GLY A 119 -4.91 22.24 13.43
CA GLY A 119 -3.82 21.32 13.80
C GLY A 119 -4.28 20.24 14.78
N SER A 120 -4.99 20.63 15.84
CA SER A 120 -5.58 19.68 16.79
C SER A 120 -6.72 18.85 16.19
N ALA A 121 -7.44 19.37 15.20
CA ALA A 121 -8.46 18.63 14.46
C ALA A 121 -7.81 17.57 13.53
N VAL A 122 -6.78 17.93 12.76
CA VAL A 122 -5.99 16.98 11.94
C VAL A 122 -5.38 15.88 12.81
N ASP A 123 -4.74 16.25 13.93
CA ASP A 123 -4.18 15.28 14.87
C ASP A 123 -5.26 14.35 15.44
N SER A 124 -6.45 14.89 15.77
CA SER A 124 -7.58 14.09 16.27
C SER A 124 -8.19 13.15 15.22
N THR A 125 -8.21 13.54 13.94
CA THR A 125 -8.68 12.68 12.83
C THR A 125 -7.68 11.56 12.57
N ALA A 126 -6.38 11.86 12.58
CA ALA A 126 -5.32 10.86 12.48
C ALA A 126 -5.36 9.88 13.67
N ASP A 127 -5.51 10.38 14.90
CA ASP A 127 -5.66 9.55 16.09
C ASP A 127 -6.90 8.65 16.03
N ALA A 128 -8.02 9.17 15.53
CA ALA A 128 -9.25 8.40 15.34
C ALA A 128 -9.07 7.29 14.29
N MET A 129 -8.34 7.56 13.20
CA MET A 129 -8.02 6.55 12.19
C MET A 129 -7.09 5.47 12.75
N VAL A 130 -6.08 5.85 13.54
CA VAL A 130 -5.19 4.89 14.22
C VAL A 130 -5.98 4.00 15.17
N ALA A 131 -6.90 4.58 15.96
CA ALA A 131 -7.75 3.82 16.87
C ALA A 131 -8.67 2.85 16.12
N ALA A 132 -9.33 3.31 15.06
CA ALA A 132 -10.22 2.49 14.23
C ALA A 132 -9.45 1.34 13.55
N LEU A 133 -8.25 1.60 13.04
CA LEU A 133 -7.38 0.59 12.45
C LEU A 133 -6.88 -0.42 13.50
N ALA A 134 -6.58 0.03 14.72
CA ALA A 134 -6.20 -0.86 15.81
C ALA A 134 -7.36 -1.79 16.21
N SER A 135 -8.58 -1.26 16.31
CA SER A 135 -9.78 -2.07 16.56
C SER A 135 -10.06 -3.05 15.42
N PHE A 136 -9.91 -2.61 14.17
CA PHE A 136 -10.05 -3.46 12.99
C PHE A 136 -9.05 -4.62 13.00
N ARG A 137 -7.77 -4.35 13.29
CA ARG A 137 -6.72 -5.38 13.39
C ARG A 137 -6.89 -6.32 14.59
N ALA A 138 -7.55 -5.88 15.66
CA ALA A 138 -7.81 -6.72 16.82
C ALA A 138 -8.93 -7.73 16.54
N ASP A 139 -9.93 -7.35 15.74
CA ASP A 139 -11.08 -8.19 15.37
C ASP A 139 -10.79 -9.05 14.13
N ALA A 140 -10.16 -8.46 13.11
CA ALA A 140 -9.54 -9.19 12.01
C ALA A 140 -8.23 -9.79 12.53
N SER A 141 -8.27 -11.00 13.08
CA SER A 141 -7.08 -11.78 13.47
C SER A 141 -6.11 -11.99 12.29
N LEU A 142 -5.35 -10.95 11.93
CA LEU A 142 -4.40 -10.90 10.82
C LEU A 142 -3.11 -11.67 11.12
N THR A 143 -2.91 -12.10 12.37
CA THR A 143 -1.76 -12.92 12.76
C THR A 143 -1.72 -14.25 11.99
N ASP A 144 -2.86 -14.77 11.57
CA ASP A 144 -2.94 -16.03 10.80
C ASP A 144 -2.91 -15.78 9.29
N ALA A 145 -3.58 -14.73 8.80
CA ALA A 145 -3.63 -14.40 7.36
C ALA A 145 -2.27 -13.90 6.81
N ALA A 146 -1.55 -13.04 7.53
CA ALA A 146 -0.23 -12.57 7.08
C ALA A 146 0.82 -13.70 7.05
N SER A 147 0.74 -14.65 8.00
CA SER A 147 1.58 -15.84 7.99
C SER A 147 1.23 -16.81 6.86
N ARG A 148 -0.03 -16.87 6.41
CA ARG A 148 -0.49 -17.72 5.29
C ARG A 148 -0.14 -17.16 3.92
N LEU A 149 -0.08 -15.84 3.80
CA LEU A 149 0.27 -15.15 2.56
C LEU A 149 1.78 -15.15 2.25
N GLY A 150 2.64 -15.62 3.17
CA GLY A 150 4.10 -15.68 2.96
C GLY A 150 4.77 -14.31 2.79
N ILE A 151 4.03 -13.22 3.03
CA ILE A 151 4.54 -11.86 3.09
C ILE A 151 4.97 -11.63 4.53
N ASP A 152 6.28 -11.56 4.79
CA ASP A 152 6.78 -11.02 6.04
C ASP A 152 6.12 -9.66 6.25
N ALA A 153 5.21 -9.59 7.21
CA ALA A 153 4.48 -8.37 7.55
C ALA A 153 5.45 -7.36 8.16
N ALA A 154 6.21 -6.67 7.31
CA ALA A 154 6.91 -5.45 7.66
C ALA A 154 5.89 -4.30 7.74
N LEU A 155 4.97 -4.44 8.69
CA LEU A 155 4.22 -3.33 9.26
C LEU A 155 4.12 -3.51 10.77
N ALA A 156 5.25 -3.82 11.40
CA ALA A 156 5.44 -3.49 12.80
C ALA A 156 5.37 -1.96 12.94
N PRO A 157 4.83 -1.40 14.04
CA PRO A 157 4.99 0.02 14.32
C PRO A 157 6.49 0.35 14.28
N ASP A 158 6.87 1.37 13.52
CA ASP A 158 8.23 1.88 13.41
C ASP A 158 8.72 2.17 14.85
N ASP A 159 9.66 1.38 15.35
CA ASP A 159 10.24 1.57 16.68
C ASP A 159 11.26 2.72 16.56
N PRO A 160 10.96 3.92 17.10
CA PRO A 160 11.84 5.09 16.93
C PRO A 160 13.22 4.86 17.57
N ALA A 161 13.38 3.85 18.42
CA ALA A 161 14.66 3.50 19.03
C ALA A 161 15.64 2.81 18.06
N LYS A 162 15.16 2.23 16.94
CA LYS A 162 16.04 1.51 16.00
C LYS A 162 16.69 2.41 14.93
N ARG A 163 16.29 3.67 14.84
CA ARG A 163 16.81 4.62 13.81
C ARG A 163 18.15 5.27 14.18
N ALA A 164 18.69 5.00 15.37
CA ALA A 164 19.79 5.76 15.96
C ALA A 164 21.18 5.09 15.96
N THR A 165 21.40 3.99 15.24
CA THR A 165 22.70 3.27 15.29
C THR A 165 23.47 3.18 13.96
N ALA A 166 23.25 4.14 13.05
CA ALA A 166 24.19 4.35 11.95
C ALA A 166 25.36 5.24 12.43
N ASP A 167 26.50 4.61 12.67
CA ASP A 167 27.77 5.25 13.05
C ASP A 167 28.27 6.17 11.91
N PRO A 168 28.42 7.49 12.13
CA PRO A 168 28.79 8.46 11.09
C PRO A 168 30.27 8.42 10.69
N THR A 169 31.08 7.46 11.15
CA THR A 169 32.54 7.47 10.93
C THR A 169 33.07 6.55 9.82
N LYS A 170 32.22 5.88 9.03
CA LYS A 170 32.72 5.06 7.91
C LYS A 170 32.90 5.90 6.63
N PRO A 171 34.14 6.14 6.13
CA PRO A 171 34.34 6.90 4.90
C PRO A 171 33.95 6.09 3.65
N ALA A 172 33.31 6.77 2.69
CA ALA A 172 32.97 6.24 1.38
C ALA A 172 34.26 5.98 0.56
N THR A 173 34.44 4.75 0.06
CA THR A 173 35.48 4.46 -0.93
C THR A 173 34.93 4.72 -2.33
N SER A 174 35.48 5.75 -2.96
CA SER A 174 35.22 6.18 -4.33
C SER A 174 35.70 5.15 -5.37
N ASP A 175 34.87 4.94 -6.38
CA ASP A 175 35.23 4.39 -7.70
C ASP A 175 36.10 5.42 -8.47
N PRO A 176 37.09 4.99 -9.27
CA PRO A 176 37.07 5.49 -10.65
C PRO A 176 37.52 4.50 -11.75
N LEU A 177 36.70 4.44 -12.81
CA LEU A 177 36.99 4.13 -14.22
C LEU A 177 38.45 4.26 -14.70
N ALA A 178 39.02 3.17 -15.27
CA ALA A 178 39.91 3.21 -16.46
C ALA A 178 40.28 1.79 -16.97
N GLY A 179 40.13 1.55 -18.28
CA GLY A 179 41.03 0.65 -19.04
C GLY A 179 40.43 -0.55 -19.78
N LEU A 180 40.09 -0.37 -21.07
CA LEU A 180 39.93 -1.43 -22.08
C LEU A 180 41.33 -1.91 -22.62
N PRO A 181 41.41 -3.00 -23.44
CA PRO A 181 42.41 -4.08 -23.34
C PRO A 181 43.64 -3.95 -24.27
N LEU A 182 44.63 -4.87 -24.16
CA LEU A 182 45.27 -5.67 -25.24
C LEU A 182 46.62 -6.35 -24.85
N ASN A 183 46.84 -7.54 -25.43
CA ASN A 183 48.09 -8.33 -25.65
C ASN A 183 48.80 -8.97 -24.43
N GLY A 184 49.33 -10.21 -24.46
CA GLY A 184 49.60 -11.16 -25.54
C GLY A 184 51.08 -11.54 -25.59
N ARG A 185 51.42 -12.81 -25.28
CA ARG A 185 52.73 -13.52 -25.49
C ARG A 185 53.95 -12.94 -24.73
N SER A 186 54.94 -13.69 -24.23
CA SER A 186 55.36 -15.09 -24.36
C SER A 186 55.76 -15.64 -22.99
#